data_AF-A0A160PT86-F1
#
_entry.id   AF-A0A160PT86-F1
#
_cell.length_a   1.000
_cell.length_b   1.000
_cell.length_c   1.000
_cell.angle_alpha   90.00
_cell.angle_beta   90.00
_cell.angle_gamma   90.00
#
_symmetry.space_group_name_H-M   'P 1'
#
loop_
_entity.id
_entity.type
_entity.pdbx_description
1 polymer ?
#
loop_
_entity_poly.entity_id
_entity_poly.type
_entity_poly.pdbx_seq_one_letter_code
_entity_poly.pdbx_strand_id
1 'polypeptide(L)' 'MASLTTPASVFTADDLLRTFRRDEVCDRLGVSLQSLDRRFARGELKTVSGTRGKSRTTLITDGSLPLHLRR' A
#
# COMPACT_ATOMS: atom_id res chain seq x y z
N MET A 1 -5.59 31.96 -17.37
CA MET A 1 -5.96 30.52 -17.48
C MET A 1 -4.99 29.74 -16.60
N ALA A 2 -5.43 29.24 -15.45
CA ALA A 2 -4.58 28.48 -14.54
C ALA A 2 -4.57 27.01 -14.98
N SER A 3 -3.42 26.53 -15.46
CA SER A 3 -3.21 25.12 -15.75
C SER A 3 -3.26 24.34 -14.43
N LEU A 4 -4.28 23.49 -14.29
CA LEU A 4 -4.38 22.51 -13.21
C LEU A 4 -3.31 21.43 -13.45
N THR A 5 -2.10 21.68 -12.96
CA THR A 5 -1.07 20.65 -12.86
C THR A 5 -1.54 19.66 -11.80
N THR A 6 -2.19 18.59 -12.25
CA THR A 6 -2.41 17.38 -11.44
C THR A 6 -1.08 17.02 -10.78
N PRO A 7 -0.98 16.91 -9.44
CA PRO A 7 0.27 16.46 -8.84
C PRO A 7 0.48 15.03 -9.32
N ALA A 8 1.42 14.86 -10.25
CA ALA A 8 1.98 13.56 -10.54
C ALA A 8 2.45 13.02 -9.18
N SER A 9 1.85 11.92 -8.74
CA SER A 9 2.18 11.26 -7.47
C SER A 9 3.68 10.99 -7.44
N VAL A 10 4.45 11.89 -6.82
CA VAL A 10 5.91 11.78 -6.75
C VAL A 10 6.19 10.65 -5.77
N PHE A 11 6.55 9.50 -6.32
CA PHE A 11 6.97 8.35 -5.54
C PHE A 11 8.31 8.67 -4.88
N THR A 12 8.29 8.92 -3.58
CA THR A 12 9.46 9.35 -2.81
C THR A 12 10.17 8.10 -2.29
N ALA A 13 11.49 8.16 -2.05
CA ALA A 13 12.23 7.04 -1.47
C ALA A 13 11.67 6.60 -0.09
N ASP A 14 10.99 7.52 0.62
CA ASP A 14 10.25 7.23 1.87
C ASP A 14 9.07 6.25 1.64
N ASP A 15 8.41 6.31 0.49
CA ASP A 15 7.29 5.43 0.14
C ASP A 15 7.74 3.98 -0.10
N LEU A 16 9.03 3.76 -0.37
CA LEU A 16 9.60 2.41 -0.42
C LEU A 16 9.80 1.81 0.98
N LEU A 17 9.96 2.66 2.00
CA LEU A 17 10.13 2.25 3.39
C LEU A 17 8.80 2.16 4.13
N ARG A 18 7.77 2.88 3.65
CA ARG A 18 6.42 2.81 4.20
C ARG A 18 5.80 1.45 3.95
N THR A 19 5.45 0.84 5.08
CA THR A 19 4.84 -0.48 5.13
C THR A 19 3.56 -0.42 5.96
N PHE A 20 2.50 -0.98 5.42
CA PHE A 20 1.18 -1.00 6.03
C PHE A 20 0.79 -2.41 6.44
N ARG A 21 -0.03 -2.51 7.48
CA ARG A 21 -0.66 -3.78 7.83
C ARG A 21 -1.84 -4.07 6.89
N ARG A 22 -2.31 -5.33 6.89
CA ARG A 22 -3.46 -5.76 6.07
C ARG A 22 -4.73 -4.98 6.38
N ASP A 23 -5.02 -4.73 7.65
CA ASP A 23 -6.14 -3.91 8.12
C ASP A 23 -6.06 -2.48 7.58
N GLU A 24 -4.91 -1.81 7.74
CA GLU A 24 -4.71 -0.46 7.21
C GLU A 24 -4.89 -0.39 5.69
N VAL A 25 -4.47 -1.43 4.97
CA VAL A 25 -4.62 -1.50 3.50
C VAL A 25 -6.06 -1.81 3.09
N CYS A 26 -6.78 -2.65 3.82
CA CYS A 26 -8.21 -2.86 3.61
C CYS A 26 -8.99 -1.56 3.76
N ASP A 27 -8.72 -0.79 4.82
CA ASP A 27 -9.37 0.49 5.08
C ASP A 27 -9.05 1.52 3.98
N ARG A 28 -7.79 1.58 3.54
CA ARG A 28 -7.36 2.46 2.45
C ARG A 28 -8.00 2.09 1.11
N LEU A 29 -8.04 0.80 0.77
CA LEU A 29 -8.61 0.32 -0.47
C LEU A 29 -10.15 0.27 -0.47
N GLY A 30 -10.78 0.35 0.70
CA GLY A 30 -12.21 0.11 0.87
C GLY A 30 -12.61 -1.32 0.47
N VAL A 31 -11.73 -2.30 0.65
CA VAL A 31 -11.96 -3.70 0.28
C VAL A 31 -11.95 -4.61 1.49
N SER A 32 -12.66 -5.73 1.40
CA SER A 32 -12.60 -6.77 2.42
C SER A 32 -11.23 -7.47 2.43
N LEU A 33 -10.88 -8.08 3.57
CA LEU A 33 -9.66 -8.87 3.73
C LEU A 33 -9.56 -9.99 2.68
N GLN A 34 -10.69 -10.60 2.33
CA GLN A 34 -10.74 -11.65 1.29
C GLN A 34 -10.39 -11.11 -0.09
N SER A 35 -10.87 -9.92 -0.44
CA SER A 35 -10.50 -9.24 -1.68
C SER A 35 -9.03 -8.87 -1.69
N LEU A 36 -8.48 -8.45 -0.55
CA LEU A 36 -7.06 -8.17 -0.40
C LEU A 36 -6.21 -9.44 -0.60
N ASP A 37 -6.61 -10.57 0.00
CA ASP A 37 -5.94 -11.86 -0.18
C ASP A 37 -5.99 -12.37 -1.63
N ARG A 38 -7.08 -12.12 -2.36
CA ARG A 38 -7.13 -12.41 -3.81
C ARG A 38 -6.10 -11.59 -4.59
N ARG A 39 -5.86 -10.33 -4.21
CA ARG A 39 -4.83 -9.50 -4.86
C ARG A 39 -3.42 -9.98 -4.53
N PHE A 40 -3.18 -10.47 -3.31
CA PHE A 40 -1.93 -11.16 -2.98
C PHE A 40 -1.73 -12.43 -3.80
N ALA A 41 -2.76 -13.27 -3.89
CA ALA A 41 -2.70 -14.51 -4.68
C ALA A 41 -2.42 -14.26 -6.16
N ARG A 42 -2.84 -13.10 -6.68
CA ARG A 42 -2.57 -12.65 -8.05
C ARG A 42 -1.21 -11.98 -8.24
N GLY A 43 -0.47 -11.72 -7.16
CA GLY A 43 0.81 -11.00 -7.19
C GLY A 43 0.69 -9.50 -7.47
N GLU A 44 -0.51 -8.93 -7.33
CA GLU A 44 -0.76 -7.48 -7.55
C GLU A 44 -0.15 -6.61 -6.44
N LEU A 45 0.09 -7.19 -5.27
CA LEU A 45 0.63 -6.50 -4.10
C LEU A 45 1.91 -7.20 -3.62
N LYS A 46 2.90 -6.41 -3.20
CA LYS A 46 4.14 -6.93 -2.63
C LYS A 46 4.04 -6.91 -1.11
N THR A 47 4.32 -8.06 -0.51
CA THR A 47 4.42 -8.19 0.94
C THR A 47 5.85 -8.37 1.37
N VAL A 48 6.20 -7.76 2.51
CA VAL A 48 7.44 -8.03 3.22
C VAL A 48 7.13 -8.60 4.58
N SER A 49 7.90 -9.61 4.98
CA SER A 49 7.86 -10.17 6.32
C SER A 49 8.47 -9.15 7.27
N GLY A 50 7.66 -8.52 8.12
CA GLY A 50 8.13 -7.52 9.07
C GLY A 50 7.77 -7.87 10.50
N THR A 51 8.26 -7.04 11.42
CA THR A 51 7.89 -7.10 12.82
C THR A 51 7.39 -5.71 13.21
N ARG A 52 6.11 -5.58 13.58
CA ARG A 52 5.56 -4.32 14.09
C ARG A 52 5.18 -4.55 15.55
N GLY A 53 6.10 -4.25 16.46
CA GLY A 53 6.02 -4.62 17.88
C GLY A 53 6.73 -5.95 18.18
N LYS A 54 6.16 -6.81 19.04
CA LYS A 54 6.71 -8.14 19.38
C LYS A 54 6.30 -9.29 18.45
N SER A 55 5.43 -9.04 17.47
CA SER A 55 4.87 -10.08 16.58
C SER A 55 5.30 -9.89 15.13
N ARG A 56 5.67 -11.01 14.48
CA ARG A 56 5.87 -11.07 13.03
C ARG A 56 4.53 -10.81 12.36
N THR A 57 4.50 -9.88 11.42
CA THR A 57 3.29 -9.51 10.67
C THR A 57 3.63 -9.33 9.21
N THR A 58 2.69 -9.70 8.34
CA THR A 58 2.80 -9.44 6.90
C THR A 58 2.55 -7.97 6.67
N LEU A 59 3.58 -7.28 6.22
CA LEU A 59 3.52 -5.88 5.88
C LEU A 59 3.45 -5.71 4.37
N ILE A 60 2.79 -4.66 3.93
CA ILE A 60 2.48 -4.37 2.54
C ILE A 60 3.21 -3.09 2.19
N THR A 61 4.08 -3.12 1.18
CA THR A 61 4.82 -1.93 0.78
C THR A 61 3.91 -0.95 0.05
N ASP A 62 4.00 0.34 0.41
CA ASP A 62 3.25 1.41 -0.26
C ASP A 62 3.55 1.45 -1.77
N GLY A 63 4.79 1.17 -2.14
CA GLY A 63 5.22 0.98 -3.53
C GLY A 63 4.53 -0.13 -4.32
N SER A 64 3.70 -0.96 -3.68
CA SER A 64 2.83 -1.92 -4.38
C SER A 64 1.36 -1.51 -4.38
N LEU A 65 0.97 -0.49 -3.59
CA LEU A 65 -0.38 0.04 -3.60
C LEU A 65 -0.63 0.84 -4.89
N PRO A 66 -1.89 0.90 -5.35
CA PRO A 66 -2.29 1.77 -6.45
C PRO A 66 -1.90 3.24 -6.20
N LEU A 67 -1.49 3.96 -7.24
CA LEU A 67 -1.00 5.35 -7.15
C LEU A 67 -1.98 6.31 -6.44
N HIS A 68 -3.29 6.07 -6.53
CA HIS A 68 -4.29 6.92 -5.87
C HIS A 68 -4.34 6.77 -4.34
N LEU A 69 -3.65 5.77 -3.78
CA LEU A 69 -3.56 5.48 -2.34
C LEU A 69 -2.21 5.81 -1.72
N ARG A 70 -1.22 6.18 -2.54
CA ARG A 70 0.07 6.69 -2.11
C ARG A 70 -0.10 8.17 -1.77
N ARG A 71 -0.32 8.48 -0.50
CA ARG A 71 -0.48 9.85 0.02
C ARG A 71 0.20 9.98 1.38
#